data_AF-A0A142XKU1-F1
#
_entry.id   AF-A0A142XKU1-F1
#
_cell.length_a   1.000
_cell.length_b   1.000
_cell.length_c   1.000
_cell.angle_alpha   90.00
_cell.angle_beta   90.00
_cell.angle_gamma   90.00
#
_symmetry.space_group_name_H-M   'P 1'
#
loop_
_entity.id
_entity.type
_entity.pdbx_description
1 polymer ?
#
loop_
_entity_poly.entity_id
_entity_poly.type
_entity_poly.pdbx_seq_one_letter_code
_entity_poly.pdbx_strand_id
1 'polypeptide(L)'
;MPRLTLRTLLAYIDDTLNPTETRSLGRKVAASDEARELVERIKKVTRRRGLKTPVPTDADDETADPNTVAEYLDNTLDSDTLKQLEETCLASDVHLAEVAACHQILTLVLTEPVRVPPRAHRRMYGLQSAPAATPGRRPNKKLPVGGVRTPERDRGSTTTRTRRCSSV
;
A
#
# COMPACT_ATOMS: atom_id res chain seq x y z
N MET A 1 -12.92 2.48 -22.07
CA MET A 1 -13.63 2.99 -20.88
C MET A 1 -12.99 2.36 -19.66
N PRO A 2 -12.62 3.09 -18.60
CA PRO A 2 -12.07 2.45 -17.41
C PRO A 2 -13.16 1.59 -16.77
N ARG A 3 -12.91 0.28 -16.71
CA ARG A 3 -13.70 -0.69 -15.96
C ARG A 3 -13.74 -0.24 -14.49
N LEU A 4 -14.89 -0.34 -13.84
CA LEU A 4 -15.03 -0.03 -12.42
C LEU A 4 -14.26 -1.10 -11.63
N THR A 5 -13.07 -0.76 -11.13
CA THR A 5 -12.31 -1.65 -10.23
C THR A 5 -12.69 -1.37 -8.77
N LEU A 6 -12.48 -2.37 -7.90
CA LEU A 6 -12.74 -2.22 -6.47
C LEU A 6 -11.98 -1.02 -5.90
N ARG A 7 -10.71 -0.85 -6.29
CA ARG A 7 -9.88 0.28 -5.87
C ARG A 7 -10.48 1.64 -6.20
N THR A 8 -11.07 1.78 -7.39
CA THR A 8 -11.67 3.05 -7.81
C THR A 8 -12.92 3.36 -6.99
N LEU A 9 -13.67 2.33 -6.56
CA LEU A 9 -14.79 2.51 -5.65
C LEU A 9 -14.35 2.87 -4.23
N LEU A 10 -13.26 2.28 -3.72
CA LEU A 10 -12.70 2.64 -2.41
C LEU A 10 -12.25 4.11 -2.38
N ALA A 11 -11.53 4.55 -3.42
CA ALA A 11 -11.12 5.95 -3.55
C ALA A 11 -12.31 6.93 -3.58
N TYR A 12 -13.44 6.51 -4.14
CA TYR A 12 -14.68 7.29 -4.12
C TYR A 12 -15.36 7.32 -2.75
N ILE A 13 -15.39 6.19 -2.05
CA ILE A 13 -16.01 6.09 -0.72
C ILE A 13 -15.23 6.93 0.31
N ASP A 14 -13.91 6.94 0.22
CA ASP A 14 -13.02 7.67 1.14
C ASP A 14 -12.65 9.08 0.66
N ASP A 15 -13.30 9.57 -0.40
CA ASP A 15 -13.16 10.94 -0.95
C ASP A 15 -11.71 11.33 -1.30
N THR A 16 -10.95 10.41 -1.89
CA THR A 16 -9.54 10.63 -2.30
C THR A 16 -9.38 10.96 -3.79
N LEU A 17 -10.48 10.93 -4.56
CA LEU A 17 -10.50 11.28 -5.98
C LEU A 17 -10.58 12.80 -6.18
N ASN A 18 -10.19 13.26 -7.38
CA ASN A 18 -10.38 14.66 -7.74
C ASN A 18 -11.88 14.95 -8.02
N PRO A 19 -12.33 16.22 -7.93
CA PRO A 19 -13.75 16.56 -8.06
C PRO A 19 -14.39 16.15 -9.38
N THR A 20 -13.62 16.11 -10.48
CA THR A 20 -14.12 15.69 -11.79
C THR A 20 -14.35 14.18 -11.86
N GLU A 21 -13.43 13.40 -11.29
CA GLU A 21 -13.53 11.94 -11.18
C GLU A 21 -14.66 11.54 -10.25
N THR A 22 -14.79 12.18 -9.07
CA THR A 22 -15.88 11.92 -8.12
C THR A 22 -17.25 12.11 -8.77
N ARG A 23 -17.46 13.18 -9.55
CA ARG A 23 -18.73 13.42 -10.26
C ARG A 23 -18.99 12.39 -11.35
N SER A 24 -17.96 12.07 -12.14
CA SER A 24 -18.04 11.09 -13.24
C SER A 24 -18.37 9.71 -12.70
N LEU A 25 -17.69 9.31 -11.62
CA LEU A 25 -17.86 8.03 -10.98
C LEU A 25 -19.20 7.95 -10.24
N GLY A 26 -19.61 9.01 -9.54
CA GLY A 26 -20.92 9.08 -8.90
C GLY A 26 -22.08 8.88 -9.89
N ARG A 27 -21.98 9.42 -11.11
CA ARG A 27 -22.97 9.15 -12.18
C ARG A 27 -22.99 7.68 -12.60
N LYS A 28 -21.82 7.04 -12.73
CA LYS A 28 -21.72 5.61 -13.08
C LYS A 28 -22.28 4.72 -11.98
N VAL A 29 -21.98 5.03 -10.72
CA VAL A 29 -22.52 4.32 -9.56
C VAL A 29 -24.04 4.48 -9.52
N ALA A 30 -24.58 5.70 -9.67
CA ALA A 30 -26.02 5.91 -9.68
C ALA A 30 -26.73 5.11 -10.79
N ALA A 31 -26.11 5.01 -11.96
CA ALA A 31 -26.66 4.28 -13.12
C ALA A 31 -26.59 2.74 -13.00
N SER A 32 -25.85 2.18 -12.03
CA SER A 32 -25.66 0.73 -11.86
C SER A 32 -26.17 0.26 -10.50
N ASP A 33 -27.17 -0.61 -10.50
CA ASP A 33 -27.67 -1.25 -9.26
C ASP A 33 -26.56 -2.02 -8.54
N GLU A 34 -25.81 -2.84 -9.29
CA GLU A 34 -24.68 -3.62 -8.78
C GLU A 34 -23.62 -2.74 -8.09
N ALA A 35 -23.27 -1.60 -8.69
CA ALA A 35 -22.30 -0.68 -8.10
C ALA A 35 -22.82 -0.04 -6.80
N ARG A 36 -24.12 0.30 -6.75
CA ARG A 36 -24.75 0.82 -5.52
C ARG A 36 -24.77 -0.22 -4.42
N GLU A 37 -25.15 -1.45 -4.74
CA GLU A 37 -25.15 -2.56 -3.78
C GLU A 37 -23.75 -2.85 -3.26
N LEU A 38 -22.73 -2.83 -4.12
CA LEU A 38 -21.34 -3.01 -3.71
C LEU A 38 -20.86 -1.88 -2.79
N VAL A 39 -21.18 -0.62 -3.09
CA VAL A 39 -20.84 0.52 -2.22
C VAL A 39 -21.49 0.37 -0.85
N GLU A 40 -22.76 0.00 -0.79
CA GLU A 40 -23.45 -0.22 0.49
C GLU A 40 -22.90 -1.45 1.24
N ARG A 41 -22.54 -2.52 0.53
CA ARG A 41 -21.87 -3.69 1.10
C ARG A 41 -20.52 -3.32 1.70
N ILE A 42 -19.67 -2.56 0.99
CA ILE A 42 -18.38 -2.07 1.50
C ILE A 42 -18.58 -1.29 2.79
N LYS A 43 -19.47 -0.28 2.79
CA LYS A 43 -19.76 0.51 4.00
C LYS A 43 -20.24 -0.35 5.18
N LYS A 44 -21.06 -1.38 4.90
CA LYS A 44 -21.59 -2.29 5.91
C LYS A 44 -20.50 -3.17 6.50
N VAL A 45 -19.64 -3.77 5.68
CA VAL A 45 -18.59 -4.69 6.16
C VAL A 45 -17.51 -3.93 6.94
N THR A 46 -17.09 -2.74 6.48
CA THR A 46 -16.08 -1.93 7.19
C THR A 46 -16.54 -1.49 8.59
N ARG A 47 -17.85 -1.36 8.82
CA ARG A 47 -18.41 -0.98 10.13
C ARG A 47 -18.76 -2.18 11.02
N ARG A 48 -18.68 -3.42 10.52
CA ARG A 48 -19.10 -4.62 11.24
C ARG A 48 -18.09 -4.99 12.33
N ARG A 49 -18.50 -4.85 13.59
CA ARG A 49 -17.71 -5.31 14.73
C ARG A 49 -17.62 -6.85 14.71
N GLY A 50 -16.40 -7.40 14.77
CA GLY A 50 -16.16 -8.84 14.85
C GLY A 50 -15.77 -9.53 13.54
N LEU A 51 -15.55 -8.79 12.45
CA LEU A 51 -14.79 -9.34 11.32
C LEU A 51 -13.35 -9.55 11.78
N LYS A 52 -12.85 -10.77 11.55
CA LYS A 52 -11.47 -11.17 11.85
C LYS A 52 -10.62 -10.95 10.61
N THR A 53 -9.31 -10.92 10.76
CA THR A 53 -8.36 -10.98 9.63
C THR A 53 -8.62 -12.24 8.80
N PRO A 54 -8.52 -12.18 7.46
CA PRO A 54 -8.51 -13.40 6.65
C PRO A 54 -7.48 -14.38 7.18
N VAL A 55 -7.85 -15.65 7.20
CA VAL A 55 -6.94 -16.74 7.52
C VAL A 55 -6.62 -17.41 6.19
N PRO A 56 -5.34 -17.53 5.82
CA PRO A 56 -4.95 -18.25 4.61
C PRO A 56 -5.56 -19.64 4.61
N THR A 57 -6.23 -20.00 3.51
CA THR A 57 -6.85 -21.32 3.39
C THR A 57 -5.78 -22.39 3.25
N ASP A 58 -4.74 -22.08 2.47
CA ASP A 58 -3.58 -22.92 2.19
C ASP A 58 -2.29 -22.07 2.14
N ALA A 59 -1.12 -22.72 2.05
CA ALA A 59 0.17 -22.05 2.01
C ALA A 59 0.38 -21.14 0.79
N ASP A 60 -0.36 -21.41 -0.29
CA ASP A 60 -0.30 -20.69 -1.56
C ASP A 60 -1.43 -19.63 -1.69
N ASP A 61 -2.17 -19.35 -0.62
CA ASP A 61 -3.22 -18.33 -0.60
C ASP A 61 -2.61 -16.92 -0.47
N GLU A 62 -2.13 -16.40 -1.60
CA GLU A 62 -1.53 -15.06 -1.69
C GLU A 62 -2.53 -13.94 -1.39
N THR A 63 -3.84 -14.19 -1.50
CA THR A 63 -4.87 -13.16 -1.27
C THR A 63 -5.10 -12.84 0.19
N ALA A 64 -4.73 -13.76 1.08
CA ALA A 64 -4.71 -13.57 2.53
C ALA A 64 -3.35 -13.07 3.05
N ASP A 65 -2.33 -12.94 2.20
CA ASP A 65 -1.03 -12.38 2.59
C ASP A 65 -1.12 -10.85 2.73
N PRO A 66 -0.80 -10.28 3.91
CA PRO A 66 -0.77 -8.84 4.10
C PRO A 66 0.15 -8.08 3.14
N ASN A 67 1.22 -8.70 2.62
CA ASN A 67 2.10 -8.02 1.67
C ASN A 67 1.41 -7.83 0.32
N THR A 68 0.67 -8.82 -0.17
CA THR A 68 -0.16 -8.71 -1.38
C THR A 68 -1.19 -7.59 -1.24
N VAL A 69 -1.85 -7.48 -0.08
CA VAL A 69 -2.78 -6.38 0.22
C VAL A 69 -2.08 -5.03 0.21
N ALA A 70 -0.86 -4.93 0.77
CA ALA A 70 -0.07 -3.71 0.74
C ALA A 70 0.30 -3.30 -0.70
N GLU A 71 0.78 -4.24 -1.52
CA GLU A 71 1.10 -4.01 -2.93
C GLU A 71 -0.12 -3.58 -3.76
N TYR A 72 -1.30 -4.14 -3.46
CA TYR A 72 -2.56 -3.71 -4.05
C TYR A 72 -2.90 -2.25 -3.71
N LEU A 73 -2.78 -1.87 -2.44
CA LEU A 73 -3.06 -0.50 -1.98
C LEU A 73 -2.07 0.52 -2.55
N ASP A 74 -0.80 0.11 -2.73
CA ASP A 74 0.26 0.95 -3.32
C ASP A 74 0.28 0.96 -4.86
N ASN A 75 -0.57 0.16 -5.52
CA ASN A 75 -0.65 0.01 -6.99
C ASN A 75 0.61 -0.58 -7.63
N THR A 76 1.29 -1.45 -6.91
CA THR A 76 2.50 -2.14 -7.40
C THR A 76 2.24 -3.59 -7.78
N LEU A 77 1.04 -4.11 -7.46
CA LEU A 77 0.65 -5.48 -7.76
C LEU A 77 0.51 -5.73 -9.27
N ASP A 78 0.93 -6.91 -9.73
CA ASP A 78 0.80 -7.30 -11.13
C ASP A 78 -0.68 -7.51 -11.55
N SER A 79 -0.94 -7.53 -12.85
CA SER A 79 -2.31 -7.52 -13.37
C SER A 79 -3.08 -8.82 -13.15
N ASP A 80 -2.40 -9.94 -12.95
CA ASP A 80 -3.06 -11.24 -12.79
C ASP A 80 -3.43 -11.44 -11.31
N THR A 81 -2.48 -11.18 -10.41
CA THR A 81 -2.72 -11.20 -8.95
C THR A 81 -3.72 -10.13 -8.53
N LEU A 82 -3.71 -8.95 -9.18
CA LEU A 82 -4.72 -7.90 -8.94
C LEU A 82 -6.15 -8.40 -9.20
N LYS A 83 -6.39 -9.10 -10.33
CA LYS A 83 -7.73 -9.60 -10.65
C LYS A 83 -8.16 -10.66 -9.65
N GLN A 84 -7.27 -11.59 -9.31
CA GLN A 84 -7.55 -12.65 -8.35
C GLN A 84 -7.90 -12.07 -6.97
N LEU A 85 -7.16 -11.06 -6.52
CA LEU A 85 -7.44 -10.37 -5.26
C LEU A 85 -8.79 -9.65 -5.30
N GLU A 86 -9.10 -8.92 -6.37
CA GLU A 86 -10.40 -8.23 -6.51
C GLU A 86 -11.56 -9.23 -6.55
N GLU A 87 -11.43 -10.34 -7.28
CA GLU A 87 -12.42 -11.42 -7.31
C GLU A 87 -12.64 -12.02 -5.92
N THR A 88 -11.56 -12.26 -5.17
CA THR A 88 -11.62 -12.81 -3.80
C THR A 88 -12.30 -11.83 -2.84
N CYS A 89 -12.00 -10.54 -2.94
CA CYS A 89 -12.68 -9.50 -2.17
C CYS A 89 -14.18 -9.44 -2.49
N LEU A 90 -14.57 -9.57 -3.76
CA LEU A 90 -15.98 -9.59 -4.13
C LEU A 90 -16.70 -10.85 -3.65
N ALA A 91 -16.00 -11.99 -3.54
CA ALA A 91 -16.54 -13.24 -3.02
C ALA A 91 -16.65 -13.29 -1.48
N SER A 92 -15.78 -12.58 -0.75
CA SER A 92 -15.65 -12.72 0.70
C SER A 92 -15.71 -11.39 1.45
N ASP A 93 -16.69 -11.26 2.35
CA ASP A 93 -16.84 -10.08 3.21
C ASP A 93 -15.64 -9.82 4.12
N VAL A 94 -14.89 -10.86 4.48
CA VAL A 94 -13.72 -10.75 5.36
C VAL A 94 -12.56 -10.08 4.62
N HIS A 95 -12.28 -10.50 3.39
CA HIS A 95 -11.27 -9.88 2.52
C HIS A 95 -11.68 -8.47 2.11
N LEU A 96 -12.96 -8.28 1.75
CA LEU A 96 -13.48 -6.96 1.39
C LEU A 96 -13.32 -5.96 2.55
N ALA A 97 -13.62 -6.39 3.78
CA ALA A 97 -13.48 -5.56 4.95
C ALA A 97 -12.03 -5.22 5.28
N GLU A 98 -11.10 -6.16 5.12
CA GLU A 98 -9.67 -5.90 5.34
C GLU A 98 -9.17 -4.81 4.39
N VAL A 99 -9.36 -4.99 3.07
CA VAL A 99 -8.87 -4.03 2.07
C VAL A 99 -9.54 -2.67 2.24
N ALA A 100 -10.86 -2.64 2.46
CA ALA A 100 -11.59 -1.39 2.66
C ALA A 100 -11.19 -0.66 3.95
N ALA A 101 -10.99 -1.38 5.05
CA ALA A 101 -10.56 -0.78 6.31
C ALA A 101 -9.12 -0.26 6.22
N CYS A 102 -8.21 -1.01 5.60
CA CYS A 102 -6.84 -0.57 5.37
C CYS A 102 -6.78 0.70 4.51
N HIS A 103 -7.55 0.74 3.41
CA HIS A 103 -7.64 1.95 2.58
C HIS A 103 -8.14 3.15 3.40
N GLN A 104 -9.22 2.99 4.17
CA GLN A 104 -9.76 4.05 5.03
C GLN A 104 -8.73 4.55 6.07
N ILE A 105 -8.02 3.63 6.74
CA ILE A 105 -6.98 3.97 7.72
C ILE A 105 -5.84 4.76 7.06
N LEU A 106 -5.38 4.33 5.88
CA LEU A 106 -4.33 5.02 5.14
C LEU A 106 -4.77 6.45 4.79
N THR A 107 -6.02 6.64 4.34
CA THR A 107 -6.57 7.98 4.08
C THR A 107 -6.55 8.85 5.32
N LEU A 108 -6.93 8.33 6.50
CA LEU A 108 -6.89 9.09 7.75
C LEU A 108 -5.46 9.50 8.12
N VAL A 109 -4.50 8.58 8.03
CA VAL A 109 -3.09 8.82 8.40
C VAL A 109 -2.42 9.84 7.48
N LEU A 110 -2.83 9.92 6.21
CA LEU A 110 -2.29 10.90 5.25
C LEU A 110 -2.78 12.33 5.50
N THR A 111 -3.91 12.52 6.18
CA THR A 111 -4.48 13.85 6.43
C THR A 111 -3.92 14.54 7.68
N GLU A 112 -3.70 13.80 8.77
CA GLU A 112 -3.14 14.34 10.01
C GLU A 112 -2.08 13.38 10.60
N PRO A 113 -0.90 13.88 11.00
CA PRO A 113 0.09 13.04 11.66
C PRO A 113 -0.46 12.50 12.98
N VAL A 114 -0.50 11.17 13.10
CA VAL A 114 -0.99 10.49 14.31
C VAL A 114 -0.14 10.88 15.52
N ARG A 115 -0.77 11.48 16.54
CA ARG A 115 -0.11 11.80 17.80
C ARG A 115 0.14 10.53 18.61
N VAL A 116 1.36 10.03 18.55
CA VAL A 116 1.80 8.90 19.37
C VAL A 116 2.16 9.38 20.78
N PRO A 117 1.53 8.87 21.86
CA PRO A 117 1.90 9.26 23.23
C PRO A 117 3.38 8.92 23.52
N PRO A 118 4.14 9.79 24.23
CA PRO A 118 5.56 9.56 24.50
C PRO A 118 5.87 8.22 25.18
N ARG A 119 4.95 7.72 26.03
CA ARG A 119 5.08 6.41 26.68
C ARG A 119 5.00 5.26 25.68
N ALA A 120 4.09 5.33 24.70
CA ALA A 120 3.96 4.31 23.65
C ALA A 120 5.19 4.31 22.75
N HIS A 121 5.68 5.48 22.36
CA HIS A 121 6.91 5.65 21.59
C HIS A 121 8.10 4.99 22.30
N ARG A 122 8.33 5.28 23.59
CA ARG A 122 9.42 4.66 24.38
C ARG A 122 9.29 3.14 24.47
N ARG A 123 8.07 2.62 24.67
CA ARG A 123 7.82 1.17 24.72
C ARG A 123 8.14 0.50 23.39
N MET A 124 7.70 1.08 22.27
CA MET A 124 7.98 0.56 20.92
C MET A 124 9.50 0.43 20.68
N TYR A 125 10.29 1.44 21.02
CA TYR A 125 11.75 1.36 20.90
C TYR A 125 12.39 0.32 21.83
N GLY A 126 11.75 0.03 22.98
CA GLY A 126 12.18 -1.02 23.89
C GLY A 126 11.83 -2.45 23.43
N LEU A 127 10.95 -2.62 22.44
CA LEU A 127 10.63 -3.93 21.86
C LEU A 127 11.70 -4.44 20.87
N GLN A 128 12.59 -3.55 20.41
CA GLN A 128 13.69 -3.93 19.52
C GLN A 128 14.88 -4.45 20.36
N SER A 129 15.25 -5.72 20.18
CA SER A 129 16.50 -6.26 20.68
C SER A 129 17.65 -5.87 19.75
N ALA A 130 18.57 -5.02 20.22
CA ALA A 130 19.75 -4.51 19.49
C ALA A 130 19.41 -3.82 18.14
N PRO A 131 20.28 -2.94 17.60
CA PRO A 131 19.79 -1.84 16.75
C PRO A 131 19.47 -2.28 15.31
N ALA A 132 18.24 -2.04 14.84
CA ALA A 132 17.97 -1.90 13.40
C ALA A 132 18.61 -0.62 12.81
N ALA A 133 19.05 0.30 13.66
CA ALA A 133 19.70 1.55 13.28
C ALA A 133 21.15 1.59 13.78
N THR A 134 22.11 1.57 12.85
CA THR A 134 23.53 1.78 13.14
C THR A 134 23.72 3.22 13.67
N PRO A 135 24.12 3.43 14.94
CA PRO A 135 24.36 4.75 15.50
C PRO A 135 25.56 5.37 14.77
N GLY A 136 25.31 6.17 13.75
CA GLY A 136 26.36 6.68 12.84
C GLY A 136 26.00 6.61 11.36
N ARG A 137 24.92 5.91 10.97
CA ARG A 137 24.40 5.98 9.60
C ARG A 137 23.87 7.39 9.36
N ARG A 138 24.67 8.23 8.69
CA ARG A 138 24.22 9.54 8.22
C ARG A 138 23.00 9.31 7.31
N PRO A 139 21.88 10.02 7.53
CA PRO A 139 20.72 9.90 6.65
C PRO A 139 21.18 10.23 5.24
N ASN A 140 21.05 9.26 4.33
CA ASN A 140 21.40 9.48 2.94
C ASN A 140 20.32 10.41 2.37
N LYS A 141 20.62 11.72 2.28
CA LYS A 141 19.72 12.74 1.74
C LYS A 141 19.25 12.44 0.31
N LYS A 142 19.86 11.46 -0.37
CA LYS A 142 19.50 11.03 -1.73
C LYS A 142 18.46 9.91 -1.76
N LEU A 143 18.13 9.27 -0.63
CA LEU A 143 17.10 8.23 -0.61
C LEU A 143 15.74 8.87 -0.28
N PRO A 144 14.71 8.68 -1.12
CA PRO A 144 13.37 9.09 -0.77
C PRO A 144 12.89 8.30 0.46
N VAL A 145 12.07 8.96 1.28
CA VAL A 145 11.34 8.29 2.38
C VAL A 145 10.45 7.24 1.72
N GLY A 146 10.76 5.95 1.93
CA GLY A 146 10.14 4.83 1.20
C GLY A 146 11.11 3.75 0.71
N GLY A 147 12.43 3.95 0.80
CA GLY A 147 13.39 2.85 0.74
C GLY A 147 13.62 2.20 -0.63
N VAL A 148 13.06 2.71 -1.73
CA VAL A 148 13.38 2.20 -3.07
C VAL A 148 14.69 2.83 -3.56
N ARG A 149 15.76 2.02 -3.68
CA ARG A 149 16.98 2.43 -4.40
C ARG A 149 16.62 2.58 -5.88
N THR A 150 16.78 3.78 -6.43
CA THR A 150 16.74 3.96 -7.89
C THR A 150 17.83 3.08 -8.51
N PRO A 151 17.53 2.25 -9.53
CA PRO A 151 18.54 1.40 -10.15
C PRO A 151 19.63 2.27 -10.77
N GLU A 152 20.86 2.06 -10.30
CA GLU A 152 22.05 2.80 -10.70
C GLU A 152 22.37 2.43 -12.15
N ARG A 153 22.22 3.39 -13.08
CA ARG A 153 22.65 3.21 -14.47
C ARG A 153 24.15 2.97 -14.49
N ASP A 154 24.52 1.77 -14.89
CA ASP A 154 25.89 1.32 -15.09
C ASP A 154 26.68 2.33 -15.94
N ARG A 155 27.63 3.04 -15.32
CA ARG A 155 28.60 3.88 -16.03
C ARG A 155 29.94 3.18 -15.95
N GLY A 156 30.35 2.68 -17.11
CA GLY A 156 31.45 1.76 -17.32
C GLY A 156 32.76 2.11 -16.62
N SER A 157 33.39 1.05 -16.15
CA SER A 157 34.75 0.96 -15.63
C SER A 157 35.77 1.67 -16.53
N THR A 158 36.39 2.73 -16.03
CA THR A 158 37.64 3.27 -16.59
C THR A 158 38.81 2.89 -15.69
N THR A 159 39.46 1.78 -16.05
CA THR A 159 40.73 1.30 -15.51
C THR A 159 41.80 2.38 -15.66
N THR A 160 42.23 2.99 -14.56
CA THR A 160 43.38 3.91 -14.55
C THR A 160 44.65 3.10 -14.35
N ARG A 161 45.37 2.87 -15.45
CA ARG A 161 46.68 2.21 -15.53
C ARG A 161 47.77 3.20 -15.12
N THR A 162 48.33 3.06 -13.92
CA THR A 162 49.49 3.84 -13.45
C THR A 162 50.73 3.43 -14.23
N ARG A 163 51.20 4.27 -15.16
CA ARG A 163 52.52 4.11 -15.80
C ARG A 163 53.60 4.68 -14.89
N ARG A 164 54.51 3.80 -14.48
CA ARG A 164 55.86 4.13 -13.99
C ARG A 164 56.62 4.85 -15.11
N CYS A 165 57.22 6.01 -14.81
CA CYS A 165 58.33 6.58 -15.55
C CYS A 165 59.28 7.30 -14.59
N SER A 166 60.57 7.06 -14.80
CA SER A 166 61.74 7.36 -13.98
C SER A 166 62.27 8.81 -14.12
N SER A 167 63.38 9.08 -13.39
CA SER A 167 64.36 10.20 -13.49
C SER A 167 64.01 11.45 -12.66
N VAL A 168 64.89 12.07 -11.86
CA VAL A 168 66.38 12.12 -11.77
C VAL A 168 66.80 12.09 -10.31
#